data_AF-A0A5C7V5L4-F1
#
_entry.id   AF-A0A5C7V5L4-F1
#
_cell.length_a   1.000
_cell.length_b   1.000
_cell.length_c   1.000
_cell.angle_alpha   90.00
_cell.angle_beta   90.00
_cell.angle_gamma   90.00
#
_symmetry.space_group_name_H-M   'P 1'
#
loop_
_entity.id
_entity.type
_entity.pdbx_description
1 polymer ?
#
loop_
_entity_poly.entity_id
_entity_poly.type
_entity_poly.pdbx_seq_one_letter_code
_entity_poly.pdbx_strand_id
1 'polypeptide(L)'
;MAPSAASSRPGQSAPGRGGGASVIHSLHDHRNSGARKALQAPAKLRRGTYDHCISKCARRGRVDPGGQHRTAIEESTLSEQRNSRDLGEGFRQHFELLPALDEASRNEVYRIRHEVYCRDLGWEPLQPNGLEKDGFDEQSLHILLRHQGTGEPVGCIRLILARDDAPAALLPFEKSCADVLDRQYIDPAALPRGSMAEVSRLAVMRNFRQRKGESSSAASISDPDFQPRGPQTRFPFIPVGLYLGVAAIAKRLGREYVFVLTEPRLADHFARIGFNIEKVGGVIEHRGERLPSMFRISQFVPSLRPMIRPLYDVIESSVNQAFDAAGR
;
A
#
# COMPACT_ATOMS: atom_id res chain seq x y z
N MET A 1 14.63 62.42 22.26
CA MET A 1 16.04 62.56 21.85
C MET A 1 16.89 61.73 22.80
N ALA A 2 17.53 60.68 22.28
CA ALA A 2 18.71 60.04 22.91
C ALA A 2 19.93 60.99 22.78
N PRO A 3 21.17 60.75 23.31
CA PRO A 3 21.88 59.45 23.37
C PRO A 3 22.72 59.20 24.68
N SER A 4 22.97 57.94 25.07
CA SER A 4 24.12 57.04 24.77
C SER A 4 25.48 57.43 25.37
N ALA A 5 26.07 56.55 26.19
CA ALA A 5 27.23 55.71 25.84
C ALA A 5 27.95 55.18 27.11
N ALA A 6 28.14 53.87 27.19
CA ALA A 6 29.11 53.25 28.08
C ALA A 6 29.91 52.19 27.31
N SER A 7 31.23 52.28 27.44
CA SER A 7 32.26 51.50 26.78
C SER A 7 32.85 50.44 27.71
N SER A 8 33.21 49.27 27.19
CA SER A 8 34.38 48.50 27.66
C SER A 8 34.78 47.42 26.65
N ARG A 9 36.06 47.46 26.23
CA ARG A 9 36.79 46.41 25.49
C ARG A 9 37.54 45.47 26.50
N PRO A 10 38.53 44.63 26.11
CA PRO A 10 38.33 43.20 25.81
C PRO A 10 39.31 42.27 26.57
N GLY A 11 39.17 40.95 26.42
CA GLY A 11 40.17 39.97 26.84
C GLY A 11 40.19 38.75 25.91
N GLN A 12 41.28 38.58 25.17
CA GLN A 12 41.70 37.39 24.40
C GLN A 12 42.18 36.31 25.42
N SER A 13 42.33 35.00 25.18
CA SER A 13 42.71 34.20 24.01
C SER A 13 42.46 32.69 24.26
N ALA A 14 42.33 31.93 23.16
CA ALA A 14 42.11 30.48 22.96
C ALA A 14 43.29 29.56 23.42
N PRO A 15 43.41 28.23 23.08
CA PRO A 15 42.59 27.34 22.22
C PRO A 15 42.41 25.85 22.66
N GLY A 16 41.57 25.08 21.95
CA GLY A 16 41.50 23.60 22.08
C GLY A 16 40.53 22.93 21.09
N ARG A 17 41.02 21.92 20.36
CA ARG A 17 40.43 21.26 19.17
C ARG A 17 39.55 20.03 19.49
N GLY A 18 38.73 19.63 18.50
CA GLY A 18 38.21 18.25 18.26
C GLY A 18 36.81 18.02 18.83
N GLY A 19 35.82 17.42 18.16
CA GLY A 19 35.81 16.47 17.05
C GLY A 19 35.10 15.17 17.49
N GLY A 20 33.94 14.87 16.91
CA GLY A 20 33.21 13.59 17.04
C GLY A 20 32.36 13.43 18.31
N ALA A 21 31.30 12.62 18.38
CA ALA A 21 30.64 11.75 17.42
C ALA A 21 29.28 11.37 18.03
N SER A 22 28.31 11.07 17.16
CA SER A 22 27.02 10.44 17.50
C SER A 22 27.26 9.07 18.15
N VAL A 23 26.65 8.82 19.31
CA VAL A 23 26.72 7.52 19.99
C VAL A 23 25.55 6.67 19.53
N ILE A 24 25.85 5.82 18.56
CA ILE A 24 25.05 4.67 18.14
C ILE A 24 25.33 3.56 19.15
N HIS A 25 24.31 3.05 19.85
CA HIS A 25 24.48 1.86 20.67
C HIS A 25 24.43 0.62 19.77
N SER A 26 25.60 0.02 19.58
CA SER A 26 25.81 -1.31 19.01
C SER A 26 25.76 -2.35 20.13
N LEU A 27 24.93 -3.39 19.98
CA LEU A 27 25.01 -4.59 20.82
C LEU A 27 25.25 -5.83 19.95
N HIS A 28 26.53 -6.14 19.89
CA HIS A 28 27.22 -7.44 19.92
C HIS A 28 26.57 -8.72 19.37
N ASP A 29 27.32 -9.28 18.42
CA ASP A 29 27.40 -10.68 18.00
C ASP A 29 27.43 -11.69 19.14
N HIS A 30 26.64 -12.76 18.99
CA HIS A 30 27.01 -14.09 19.45
C HIS A 30 27.02 -15.06 18.28
N ARG A 31 28.23 -15.47 17.89
CA ARG A 31 28.50 -16.62 17.02
C ARG A 31 27.96 -17.89 17.68
N ASN A 32 27.25 -18.72 16.92
CA ASN A 32 27.28 -20.16 17.16
C ASN A 32 27.30 -20.94 15.85
N SER A 33 28.37 -21.74 15.74
CA SER A 33 28.69 -22.71 14.71
C SER A 33 27.86 -23.98 14.85
N GLY A 34 27.40 -24.59 13.75
CA GLY A 34 26.78 -25.92 13.82
C GLY A 34 26.28 -26.51 12.51
N ALA A 35 27.15 -27.28 11.86
CA ALA A 35 26.88 -28.49 11.07
C ALA A 35 26.02 -28.43 9.78
N ARG A 36 26.74 -28.57 8.67
CA ARG A 36 26.29 -29.14 7.39
C ARG A 36 25.69 -30.55 7.58
N LYS A 37 24.59 -30.84 6.89
CA LYS A 37 24.31 -32.19 6.35
C LYS A 37 23.49 -32.08 5.05
N ALA A 38 24.09 -32.61 3.98
CA ALA A 38 23.48 -32.82 2.68
C ALA A 38 22.77 -34.18 2.65
N LEU A 39 21.58 -34.25 2.05
CA LEU A 39 20.95 -35.50 1.54
C LEU A 39 19.89 -35.07 0.51
N GLN A 40 20.23 -35.14 -0.78
CA GLN A 40 19.86 -36.21 -1.74
C GLN A 40 18.38 -36.23 -2.14
N ALA A 41 18.17 -35.91 -3.42
CA ALA A 41 16.94 -36.10 -4.18
C ALA A 41 16.65 -37.59 -4.46
N PRO A 42 15.41 -37.91 -4.86
CA PRO A 42 15.21 -38.92 -5.89
C PRO A 42 14.40 -38.44 -7.09
N ALA A 43 14.61 -39.19 -8.16
CA ALA A 43 14.26 -38.96 -9.54
C ALA A 43 12.79 -39.29 -9.91
N LYS A 44 12.34 -38.62 -10.99
CA LYS A 44 11.50 -39.10 -12.11
C LYS A 44 10.29 -40.00 -11.79
N LEU A 45 9.10 -39.53 -12.22
CA LEU A 45 8.13 -40.39 -12.90
C LEU A 45 7.34 -39.62 -13.97
N ARG A 46 6.84 -40.37 -14.94
CA ARG A 46 6.53 -40.01 -16.33
C ARG A 46 5.10 -39.51 -16.55
N ARG A 47 4.98 -38.86 -17.73
CA ARG A 47 3.80 -38.49 -18.51
C ARG A 47 2.68 -39.55 -18.60
N GLY A 48 1.45 -39.03 -18.64
CA GLY A 48 0.20 -39.61 -19.12
C GLY A 48 -0.89 -38.63 -18.67
N THR A 49 -1.94 -38.23 -19.38
CA THR A 49 -2.71 -38.64 -20.55
C THR A 49 -3.65 -37.42 -20.81
N TYR A 50 -4.29 -37.11 -21.94
CA TYR A 50 -5.25 -37.85 -22.75
C TYR A 50 -5.53 -36.98 -23.99
N ASP A 51 -5.39 -37.57 -25.17
CA ASP A 51 -6.08 -37.15 -26.39
C ASP A 51 -7.33 -38.02 -26.54
N HIS A 52 -8.31 -37.49 -27.26
CA HIS A 52 -9.47 -38.17 -27.86
C HIS A 52 -10.71 -38.47 -27.00
N CYS A 53 -11.80 -37.74 -27.28
CA CYS A 53 -13.00 -38.34 -27.89
C CYS A 53 -13.99 -37.26 -28.39
N ILE A 54 -13.93 -36.95 -29.68
CA ILE A 54 -15.05 -36.40 -30.45
C ILE A 54 -15.92 -37.57 -30.91
N SER A 55 -17.23 -37.35 -31.00
CA SER A 55 -18.24 -38.17 -31.69
C SER A 55 -19.02 -39.18 -30.84
N LYS A 56 -20.24 -38.81 -30.44
CA LYS A 56 -21.51 -39.43 -30.87
C LYS A 56 -22.68 -39.00 -29.98
N CYS A 57 -23.47 -38.03 -30.45
CA CYS A 57 -24.87 -37.89 -30.05
C CYS A 57 -25.71 -37.64 -31.30
N ALA A 58 -26.13 -38.73 -31.93
CA ALA A 58 -27.24 -38.73 -32.88
C ALA A 58 -28.33 -39.64 -32.30
N ARG A 59 -29.44 -39.04 -31.84
CA ARG A 59 -30.81 -39.59 -31.94
C ARG A 59 -31.82 -38.65 -31.27
N ARG A 60 -32.71 -38.13 -32.12
CA ARG A 60 -34.16 -37.90 -31.95
C ARG A 60 -34.64 -37.02 -30.79
N GLY A 61 -35.10 -35.83 -31.14
CA GLY A 61 -36.08 -35.03 -30.39
C GLY A 61 -36.78 -34.06 -31.34
N ARG A 62 -38.11 -34.00 -31.29
CA ARG A 62 -39.00 -33.20 -32.15
C ARG A 62 -38.72 -31.70 -32.05
N VAL A 63 -38.94 -30.97 -33.15
CA VAL A 63 -38.94 -29.50 -33.21
C VAL A 63 -40.39 -29.02 -33.07
N ASP A 64 -40.66 -28.23 -32.02
CA ASP A 64 -41.84 -27.35 -31.94
C ASP A 64 -41.46 -25.98 -32.56
N PRO A 65 -42.28 -25.37 -33.43
CA PRO A 65 -41.98 -24.06 -34.01
C PRO A 65 -42.65 -22.96 -33.18
N GLY A 66 -41.88 -22.19 -32.41
CA GLY A 66 -42.46 -21.02 -31.72
C GLY A 66 -41.65 -20.33 -30.62
N GLY A 67 -40.43 -20.78 -30.30
CA GLY A 67 -39.59 -20.16 -29.27
C GLY A 67 -38.45 -19.33 -29.86
N GLN A 68 -38.33 -18.06 -29.48
CA GLN A 68 -37.11 -17.28 -29.69
C GLN A 68 -35.96 -17.98 -28.95
N HIS A 69 -35.15 -18.75 -29.68
CA HIS A 69 -33.93 -19.33 -29.13
C HIS A 69 -32.88 -18.24 -28.99
N ARG A 70 -32.78 -17.67 -27.78
CA ARG A 70 -31.53 -17.02 -27.36
C ARG A 70 -30.46 -18.11 -27.28
N THR A 71 -29.30 -17.83 -27.85
CA THR A 71 -28.21 -18.80 -27.87
C THR A 71 -27.66 -18.99 -26.44
N ALA A 72 -27.19 -20.17 -26.10
CA ALA A 72 -26.51 -20.42 -24.81
C ALA A 72 -25.31 -19.49 -24.58
N ILE A 73 -24.78 -18.88 -25.64
CA ILE A 73 -23.71 -17.86 -25.62
C ILE A 73 -24.26 -16.48 -25.23
N GLU A 74 -25.45 -16.09 -25.69
CA GLU A 74 -26.13 -14.86 -25.25
C GLU A 74 -26.60 -14.95 -23.80
N GLU A 75 -27.10 -16.12 -23.37
CA GLU A 75 -27.42 -16.34 -21.95
C GLU A 75 -26.16 -16.44 -21.07
N SER A 76 -25.07 -17.03 -21.56
CA SER A 76 -23.81 -17.07 -20.81
C SER A 76 -23.18 -15.69 -20.68
N THR A 77 -23.18 -14.88 -21.73
CA THR A 77 -22.68 -13.49 -21.71
C THR A 77 -23.57 -12.56 -20.88
N LEU A 78 -24.90 -12.75 -20.89
CA LEU A 78 -25.82 -12.05 -19.98
C LEU A 78 -25.68 -12.53 -18.52
N SER A 79 -25.31 -13.80 -18.29
CA SER A 79 -25.03 -14.34 -16.94
C SER A 79 -23.66 -13.91 -16.40
N GLU A 80 -22.67 -13.75 -17.27
CA GLU A 80 -21.35 -13.19 -16.96
C GLU A 80 -21.47 -11.69 -16.67
N GLN A 81 -22.35 -10.97 -17.39
CA GLN A 81 -22.69 -9.57 -17.11
C GLN A 81 -23.49 -9.40 -15.82
N ARG A 82 -24.34 -10.38 -15.44
CA ARG A 82 -25.15 -10.32 -14.21
C ARG A 82 -24.38 -10.59 -12.91
N ASN A 83 -23.17 -11.15 -12.97
CA ASN A 83 -22.40 -11.53 -11.78
C ASN A 83 -21.13 -10.70 -11.54
N SER A 84 -20.83 -9.72 -12.37
CA SER A 84 -19.89 -8.65 -12.02
C SER A 84 -20.62 -7.60 -11.20
N ARG A 85 -20.75 -7.80 -9.88
CA ARG A 85 -21.17 -6.68 -9.00
C ARG A 85 -20.23 -5.50 -9.27
N ASP A 86 -20.79 -4.35 -9.61
CA ASP A 86 -20.02 -3.11 -9.73
C ASP A 86 -19.26 -2.89 -8.40
N LEU A 87 -17.93 -3.03 -8.45
CA LEU A 87 -17.10 -2.86 -7.26
C LEU A 87 -17.18 -1.43 -6.73
N GLY A 88 -17.47 -0.44 -7.57
CA GLY A 88 -17.70 0.94 -7.15
C GLY A 88 -18.98 1.07 -6.33
N GLU A 89 -20.08 0.48 -6.78
CA GLU A 89 -21.33 0.44 -6.01
C GLU A 89 -21.15 -0.33 -4.69
N GLY A 90 -20.56 -1.52 -4.74
CA GLY A 90 -20.30 -2.32 -3.55
C GLY A 90 -19.41 -1.61 -2.53
N PHE A 91 -18.44 -0.83 -2.98
CA PHE A 91 -17.63 -0.01 -2.09
C PHE A 91 -18.43 1.10 -1.44
N ARG A 92 -19.19 1.90 -2.20
CA ARG A 92 -20.03 3.00 -1.65
C ARG A 92 -21.07 2.52 -0.65
N GLN A 93 -21.59 1.30 -0.82
CA GLN A 93 -22.56 0.73 0.11
C GLN A 93 -21.95 0.45 1.50
N HIS A 94 -20.65 0.21 1.59
CA HIS A 94 -19.99 -0.24 2.81
C HIS A 94 -18.97 0.72 3.36
N PHE A 95 -18.33 1.53 2.52
CA PHE A 95 -17.17 2.32 2.90
C PHE A 95 -17.19 3.73 2.31
N GLU A 96 -16.63 4.65 3.10
CA GLU A 96 -16.28 6.00 2.71
C GLU A 96 -14.76 6.15 2.80
N LEU A 97 -14.13 6.73 1.78
CA LEU A 97 -12.70 7.00 1.77
C LEU A 97 -12.48 8.49 1.54
N LEU A 98 -11.80 9.15 2.49
CA LEU A 98 -11.51 10.58 2.41
C LEU A 98 -10.05 10.87 2.72
N PRO A 99 -9.41 11.83 2.02
CA PRO A 99 -8.15 12.38 2.49
C PRO A 99 -8.37 13.15 3.81
N ALA A 100 -7.50 12.93 4.78
CA ALA A 100 -7.54 13.63 6.06
C ALA A 100 -6.87 15.01 5.93
N LEU A 101 -7.64 16.00 5.51
CA LEU A 101 -7.14 17.34 5.17
C LEU A 101 -7.22 18.36 6.32
N ASP A 102 -8.03 18.08 7.33
CA ASP A 102 -8.21 18.88 8.54
C ASP A 102 -7.56 18.23 9.77
N GLU A 103 -7.58 18.92 10.91
CA GLU A 103 -6.97 18.41 12.14
C GLU A 103 -7.75 17.25 12.77
N ALA A 104 -9.09 17.28 12.71
CA ALA A 104 -9.92 16.25 13.33
C ALA A 104 -9.74 14.90 12.60
N SER A 105 -9.81 14.90 11.27
CA SER A 105 -9.59 13.70 10.46
C SER A 105 -8.17 13.16 10.58
N ARG A 106 -7.14 14.02 10.68
CA ARG A 106 -5.75 13.59 10.95
C ARG A 106 -5.61 12.95 12.34
N ASN A 107 -6.24 13.52 13.36
CA ASN A 107 -6.21 12.95 14.70
C ASN A 107 -6.85 11.55 14.74
N GLU A 108 -7.90 11.29 13.94
CA GLU A 108 -8.47 9.95 13.82
C GLU A 108 -7.51 8.95 13.16
N VAL A 109 -6.79 9.37 12.11
CA VAL A 109 -5.72 8.56 11.51
C VAL A 109 -4.65 8.21 12.55
N TYR A 110 -4.19 9.19 13.34
CA TYR A 110 -3.17 8.94 14.37
C TYR A 110 -3.65 8.01 15.49
N ARG A 111 -4.95 8.04 15.82
CA ARG A 111 -5.57 7.07 16.75
C ARG A 111 -5.59 5.66 16.17
N ILE A 112 -6.01 5.48 14.92
CA ILE A 112 -5.99 4.17 14.25
C ILE A 112 -4.56 3.61 14.26
N ARG A 113 -3.59 4.43 13.90
CA ARG A 113 -2.18 4.05 13.93
C ARG A 113 -1.70 3.68 15.33
N HIS A 114 -2.14 4.37 16.37
CA HIS A 114 -1.80 4.01 17.76
C HIS A 114 -2.39 2.65 18.16
N GLU A 115 -3.67 2.41 17.88
CA GLU A 115 -4.31 1.13 18.15
C GLU A 115 -3.60 -0.02 17.42
N VAL A 116 -3.20 0.19 16.16
CA VAL A 116 -2.56 -0.86 15.36
C VAL A 116 -1.07 -1.03 15.69
N TYR A 117 -0.25 0.02 15.55
CA TYR A 117 1.20 -0.10 15.66
C TYR A 117 1.71 -0.12 17.09
N CYS A 118 1.01 0.54 18.03
CA CYS A 118 1.44 0.59 19.42
C CYS A 118 0.77 -0.52 20.26
N ARG A 119 -0.56 -0.64 20.20
CA ARG A 119 -1.30 -1.59 21.05
C ARG A 119 -1.36 -3.00 20.48
N ASP A 120 -1.76 -3.17 19.22
CA ASP A 120 -1.93 -4.50 18.63
C ASP A 120 -0.58 -5.18 18.34
N LEU A 121 0.31 -4.46 17.64
CA LEU A 121 1.56 -5.02 17.10
C LEU A 121 2.76 -4.81 18.02
N GLY A 122 2.72 -3.82 18.91
CA GLY A 122 3.85 -3.47 19.79
C GLY A 122 5.10 -3.01 19.04
N TRP A 123 4.96 -2.51 17.82
CA TRP A 123 6.08 -2.05 16.99
C TRP A 123 6.57 -0.65 17.35
N GLU A 124 5.67 0.18 17.86
CA GLU A 124 5.92 1.54 18.32
C GLU A 124 5.56 1.67 19.80
N PRO A 125 6.20 2.59 20.56
CA PRO A 125 5.89 2.77 21.97
C PRO A 125 4.49 3.38 22.17
N LEU A 126 3.81 2.94 23.25
CA LEU A 126 2.53 3.51 23.65
C LEU A 126 2.66 5.00 23.98
N GLN A 127 1.92 5.83 23.24
CA GLN A 127 1.82 7.27 23.49
C GLN A 127 0.70 7.60 24.49
N PRO A 128 0.96 8.42 25.53
CA PRO A 128 -0.06 8.78 26.54
C PRO A 128 -1.29 9.51 25.98
N ASN A 129 -1.11 10.27 24.90
CA ASN A 129 -2.21 10.98 24.22
C ASN A 129 -3.01 10.08 23.26
N GLY A 130 -2.63 8.82 23.09
CA GLY A 130 -3.30 7.88 22.18
C GLY A 130 -3.08 8.17 20.69
N LEU A 131 -2.05 8.93 20.32
CA LEU A 131 -1.77 9.32 18.93
C LEU A 131 -0.39 8.81 18.51
N GLU A 132 -0.30 8.00 17.46
CA GLU A 132 0.99 7.61 16.86
C GLU A 132 1.36 8.60 15.76
N LYS A 133 2.48 9.30 15.96
CA LYS A 133 3.06 10.26 15.02
C LYS A 133 4.57 10.09 14.93
N ASP A 134 5.13 10.34 13.75
CA ASP A 134 6.56 10.41 13.51
C ASP A 134 6.95 11.67 12.71
N GLY A 135 8.25 11.88 12.50
CA GLY A 135 8.77 13.06 11.82
C GLY A 135 8.41 13.20 10.34
N PHE A 136 7.80 12.18 9.72
CA PHE A 136 7.35 12.26 8.32
C PHE A 136 5.91 12.75 8.20
N ASP A 137 5.14 12.81 9.29
CA ASP A 137 3.73 13.18 9.25
C ASP A 137 3.48 14.64 8.83
N GLU A 138 4.43 15.53 9.05
CA GLU A 138 4.30 16.94 8.63
C GLU A 138 4.30 17.12 7.10
N GLN A 139 5.01 16.26 6.37
CA GLN A 139 5.09 16.26 4.91
C GLN A 139 4.23 15.17 4.27
N SER A 140 3.30 14.61 5.03
CA SER A 140 2.45 13.51 4.60
C SER A 140 1.02 13.95 4.35
N LEU A 141 0.39 13.23 3.43
CA LEU A 141 -1.05 13.14 3.34
C LEU A 141 -1.49 11.78 3.88
N HIS A 142 -2.68 11.77 4.46
CA HIS A 142 -3.27 10.58 5.02
C HIS A 142 -4.63 10.35 4.39
N ILE A 143 -5.00 9.08 4.31
CA ILE A 143 -6.34 8.67 3.91
C ILE A 143 -6.97 7.98 5.10
N LEU A 144 -8.23 8.32 5.34
CA LEU A 144 -9.08 7.70 6.34
C LEU A 144 -10.18 6.92 5.61
N LEU A 145 -10.33 5.65 5.96
CA LEU A 145 -11.43 4.80 5.53
C LEU A 145 -12.40 4.62 6.69
N ARG A 146 -13.69 4.83 6.45
CA ARG A 146 -14.77 4.61 7.40
C ARG A 146 -15.78 3.62 6.87
N HIS A 147 -16.53 3.01 7.77
CA HIS A 147 -17.72 2.26 7.41
C HIS A 147 -18.88 3.23 7.15
N GLN A 148 -19.50 3.16 5.97
CA GLN A 148 -20.50 4.12 5.50
C GLN A 148 -21.72 4.21 6.44
N GLY A 149 -22.18 3.07 6.98
CA GLY A 149 -23.40 3.03 7.80
C GLY A 149 -23.23 3.50 9.24
N THR A 150 -22.02 3.37 9.80
CA THR A 150 -21.76 3.66 11.23
C THR A 150 -20.83 4.85 11.44
N GLY A 151 -20.09 5.28 10.41
CA GLY A 151 -19.02 6.28 10.51
C GLY A 151 -17.76 5.77 11.23
N GLU A 152 -17.75 4.52 11.68
CA GLU A 152 -16.65 3.94 12.44
C GLU A 152 -15.35 3.95 11.61
N PRO A 153 -14.22 4.39 12.17
CA PRO A 153 -12.92 4.30 11.51
C PRO A 153 -12.52 2.84 11.25
N VAL A 154 -12.26 2.51 9.99
CA VAL A 154 -11.90 1.16 9.53
C VAL A 154 -10.39 1.00 9.40
N GLY A 155 -9.73 2.00 8.82
CA GLY A 155 -8.31 1.96 8.55
C GLY A 155 -7.77 3.24 7.93
N CYS A 156 -6.46 3.30 7.76
CA CYS A 156 -5.78 4.43 7.16
C CYS A 156 -4.53 3.99 6.39
N ILE A 157 -4.04 4.89 5.54
CA ILE A 157 -2.75 4.76 4.85
C ILE A 157 -2.12 6.15 4.70
N ARG A 158 -0.79 6.20 4.66
CA ARG A 158 0.00 7.44 4.54
C ARG A 158 0.71 7.50 3.20
N LEU A 159 0.71 8.69 2.60
CA LEU A 159 1.54 9.07 1.46
C LEU A 159 2.48 10.20 1.90
N ILE A 160 3.77 9.90 2.02
CA ILE A 160 4.82 10.87 2.34
C ILE A 160 5.24 11.54 1.04
N LEU A 161 5.22 12.87 0.97
CA LEU A 161 5.63 13.62 -0.21
C LEU A 161 7.10 13.99 -0.11
N ALA A 162 7.88 13.73 -1.16
CA ALA A 162 9.21 14.31 -1.24
C ALA A 162 9.11 15.82 -1.48
N ARG A 163 10.00 16.57 -0.82
CA ARG A 163 9.98 18.02 -0.76
C ARG A 163 10.94 18.64 -1.76
N ASP A 164 10.43 19.48 -2.65
CA ASP A 164 11.25 20.28 -3.58
C ASP A 164 12.09 21.32 -2.85
N ASP A 165 11.54 21.91 -1.80
CA ASP A 165 12.19 22.96 -1.00
C ASP A 165 13.25 22.40 -0.02
N ALA A 166 13.31 21.07 0.14
CA ALA A 166 14.28 20.40 0.99
C ALA A 166 14.81 19.09 0.34
N PRO A 167 15.66 19.17 -0.69
CA PRO A 167 16.16 17.98 -1.40
C PRO A 167 16.92 16.98 -0.52
N ALA A 168 17.54 17.45 0.57
CA ALA A 168 18.22 16.60 1.55
C ALA A 168 17.26 15.86 2.50
N ALA A 169 15.98 16.22 2.54
CA ALA A 169 14.95 15.53 3.31
C ALA A 169 14.54 14.25 2.57
N LEU A 170 15.34 13.20 2.75
CA LEU A 170 15.12 11.89 2.14
C LEU A 170 13.84 11.22 2.68
N LEU A 171 13.12 10.54 1.78
CA LEU A 171 12.02 9.63 2.10
C LEU A 171 12.57 8.44 2.93
N PRO A 172 11.74 7.79 3.76
CA PRO A 172 12.18 6.66 4.56
C PRO A 172 12.90 5.56 3.77
N PHE A 173 12.40 5.16 2.60
CA PHE A 173 12.99 4.08 1.79
C PHE A 173 14.39 4.44 1.29
N GLU A 174 14.65 5.71 0.96
CA GLU A 174 15.96 6.20 0.52
C GLU A 174 17.01 6.00 1.62
N LYS A 175 16.58 6.08 2.91
CA LYS A 175 17.45 5.85 4.07
C LYS A 175 17.60 4.37 4.37
N SER A 176 16.48 3.65 4.51
CA SER A 176 16.49 2.26 4.96
C SER A 176 17.01 1.28 3.92
N CYS A 177 16.91 1.63 2.63
CA CYS A 177 17.29 0.77 1.52
C CYS A 177 18.58 1.23 0.82
N ALA A 178 19.30 2.22 1.36
CA ALA A 178 20.44 2.87 0.69
C ALA A 178 21.46 1.88 0.10
N ASP A 179 21.73 0.78 0.81
CA ASP A 179 22.74 -0.22 0.42
C ASP A 179 22.20 -1.27 -0.56
N VAL A 180 20.88 -1.40 -0.70
CA VAL A 180 20.24 -2.44 -1.53
C VAL A 180 19.55 -1.90 -2.77
N LEU A 181 19.44 -0.58 -2.93
CA LEU A 181 18.84 0.04 -4.11
C LEU A 181 19.63 -0.24 -5.38
N ASP A 182 18.94 -0.70 -6.42
CA ASP A 182 19.48 -0.83 -7.76
C ASP A 182 19.43 0.53 -8.48
N ARG A 183 20.49 1.32 -8.28
CA ARG A 183 20.65 2.64 -8.88
C ARG A 183 20.89 2.62 -10.38
N GLN A 184 21.22 1.46 -10.97
CA GLN A 184 21.31 1.34 -12.42
C GLN A 184 19.93 1.28 -13.06
N TYR A 185 18.98 0.68 -12.35
CA TYR A 185 17.58 0.65 -12.75
C TYR A 185 16.85 1.95 -12.41
N ILE A 186 16.97 2.44 -11.18
CA ILE A 186 16.41 3.72 -10.76
C ILE A 186 17.22 4.36 -9.64
N ASP A 187 17.68 5.59 -9.87
CA ASP A 187 18.36 6.39 -8.85
C ASP A 187 17.42 7.49 -8.33
N PRO A 188 16.89 7.38 -7.10
CA PRO A 188 16.05 8.42 -6.51
C PRO A 188 16.73 9.80 -6.45
N ALA A 189 18.06 9.85 -6.37
CA ALA A 189 18.79 11.11 -6.36
C ALA A 189 18.78 11.84 -7.72
N ALA A 190 18.51 11.11 -8.82
CA ALA A 190 18.42 11.66 -10.16
C ALA A 190 16.98 12.04 -10.56
N LEU A 191 15.98 11.70 -9.74
CA LEU A 191 14.58 12.03 -10.00
C LEU A 191 14.23 13.44 -9.47
N PRO A 192 13.33 14.18 -10.14
CA PRO A 192 12.78 15.42 -9.57
C PRO A 192 12.11 15.12 -8.23
N ARG A 193 12.51 15.81 -7.15
CA ARG A 193 11.99 15.55 -5.79
C ARG A 193 10.47 15.61 -5.74
N GLY A 194 9.87 16.64 -6.33
CA GLY A 194 8.43 16.83 -6.40
C GLY A 194 7.69 15.75 -7.19
N SER A 195 8.38 14.92 -7.97
CA SER A 195 7.73 13.79 -8.64
C SER A 195 7.64 12.53 -7.76
N MET A 196 8.28 12.51 -6.59
CA MET A 196 8.38 11.34 -5.74
C MET A 196 7.45 11.38 -4.52
N ALA A 197 6.97 10.21 -4.13
CA ALA A 197 6.28 9.99 -2.87
C ALA A 197 6.52 8.57 -2.35
N GLU A 198 6.28 8.33 -1.07
CA GLU A 198 6.37 7.00 -0.45
C GLU A 198 5.09 6.64 0.29
N VAL A 199 4.57 5.45 0.01
CA VAL A 199 3.46 4.87 0.77
C VAL A 199 3.98 4.20 2.03
N SER A 200 3.35 4.51 3.16
CA SER A 200 3.69 3.90 4.45
C SER A 200 2.46 3.82 5.36
N ARG A 201 2.63 3.21 6.54
CA ARG A 201 1.62 3.20 7.62
C ARG A 201 0.21 2.73 7.20
N LEU A 202 0.14 1.67 6.38
CA LEU A 202 -1.14 0.98 6.14
C LEU A 202 -1.59 0.26 7.43
N ALA A 203 -2.66 0.75 8.04
CA ALA A 203 -3.20 0.23 9.28
C ALA A 203 -4.70 -0.01 9.17
N VAL A 204 -5.14 -1.22 9.51
CA VAL A 204 -6.56 -1.60 9.55
C VAL A 204 -6.92 -2.02 10.97
N MET A 205 -8.03 -1.49 11.50
CA MET A 205 -8.53 -1.83 12.83
C MET A 205 -8.81 -3.32 12.94
N ARG A 206 -8.48 -3.93 14.09
CA ARG A 206 -8.55 -5.38 14.31
C ARG A 206 -9.88 -6.01 13.92
N ASN A 207 -11.00 -5.35 14.22
CA ASN A 207 -12.37 -5.85 13.92
C ASN A 207 -12.67 -5.94 12.42
N PHE A 208 -11.86 -5.32 11.57
CA PHE A 208 -12.01 -5.31 10.12
C PHE A 208 -10.93 -6.13 9.39
N ARG A 209 -9.98 -6.73 10.13
CA ARG A 209 -9.07 -7.75 9.58
C ARG A 209 -9.85 -9.08 9.54
N GLN A 210 -10.16 -9.56 8.34
CA GLN A 210 -11.27 -10.50 8.14
C GLN A 210 -10.97 -11.95 8.55
N ARG A 211 -9.79 -12.32 9.10
CA ARG A 211 -9.49 -13.76 9.39
C ARG A 211 -8.67 -14.05 10.64
N LYS A 212 -8.90 -15.24 11.22
CA LYS A 212 -8.04 -15.87 12.25
C LYS A 212 -6.61 -16.01 11.67
N GLY A 213 -5.66 -15.25 12.23
CA GLY A 213 -4.25 -15.24 11.82
C GLY A 213 -3.74 -13.88 11.30
N GLU A 214 -4.63 -12.95 10.94
CA GLU A 214 -4.28 -11.60 10.48
C GLU A 214 -4.10 -10.59 11.62
N SER A 215 -4.32 -11.02 12.87
CA SER A 215 -4.16 -10.17 14.06
C SER A 215 -2.71 -9.73 14.29
N SER A 216 -1.73 -10.44 13.72
CA SER A 216 -0.31 -10.14 13.86
C SER A 216 0.28 -9.28 12.73
N SER A 217 -0.53 -8.84 11.75
CA SER A 217 -0.09 -7.93 10.69
C SER A 217 -0.97 -6.68 10.63
N ALA A 218 -0.42 -5.54 10.20
CA ALA A 218 -1.15 -4.27 10.14
C ALA A 218 -2.26 -4.25 9.09
N ALA A 219 -2.06 -4.99 7.99
CA ALA A 219 -3.03 -5.37 6.98
C ALA A 219 -2.45 -6.55 6.18
N SER A 220 -3.22 -7.60 5.92
CA SER A 220 -2.82 -8.70 5.03
C SER A 220 -3.68 -8.72 3.78
N ILE A 221 -3.05 -8.84 2.62
CA ILE A 221 -3.68 -9.29 1.38
C ILE A 221 -3.09 -10.66 1.07
N SER A 222 -3.93 -11.63 0.76
CA SER A 222 -3.57 -13.04 0.59
C SER A 222 -4.18 -13.63 -0.69
N ASP A 223 -3.55 -14.66 -1.24
CA ASP A 223 -3.97 -15.25 -2.52
C ASP A 223 -5.42 -15.73 -2.57
N PRO A 224 -6.02 -16.24 -1.46
CA PRO A 224 -7.44 -16.56 -1.40
C PRO A 224 -8.38 -15.35 -1.57
N ASP A 225 -7.93 -14.11 -1.34
CA ASP A 225 -8.76 -12.89 -1.46
C ASP A 225 -9.24 -12.60 -2.90
N PHE A 226 -8.54 -13.18 -3.86
CA PHE A 226 -8.81 -13.02 -5.29
C PHE A 226 -9.22 -14.33 -5.97
N GLN A 227 -9.46 -15.40 -5.20
CA GLN A 227 -9.94 -16.68 -5.73
C GLN A 227 -11.44 -16.85 -5.45
N PRO A 228 -12.26 -17.22 -6.45
CA PRO A 228 -13.65 -17.57 -6.22
C PRO A 228 -13.74 -18.83 -5.34
N ARG A 229 -14.07 -18.67 -4.05
CA ARG A 229 -14.39 -19.78 -3.14
C ARG A 229 -15.86 -19.68 -2.74
N GLY A 230 -16.73 -20.25 -3.58
CA GLY A 230 -18.17 -20.34 -3.29
C GLY A 230 -18.88 -18.97 -3.19
N PRO A 231 -20.11 -18.94 -2.61
CA PRO A 231 -21.01 -17.78 -2.66
C PRO A 231 -20.57 -16.55 -1.82
N GLN A 232 -19.41 -16.57 -1.15
CA GLN A 232 -18.89 -15.46 -0.34
C GLN A 232 -17.40 -15.18 -0.59
N THR A 233 -16.99 -15.02 -1.84
CA THR A 233 -15.70 -14.38 -2.11
C THR A 233 -15.88 -12.87 -1.91
N ARG A 234 -15.45 -12.33 -0.77
CA ARG A 234 -15.49 -10.88 -0.51
C ARG A 234 -14.24 -10.25 -1.10
N PHE A 235 -14.44 -9.36 -2.07
CA PHE A 235 -13.37 -8.52 -2.60
C PHE A 235 -12.72 -7.73 -1.45
N PRO A 236 -11.38 -7.63 -1.38
CA PRO A 236 -10.67 -6.98 -0.26
C PRO A 236 -10.74 -5.44 -0.37
N PHE A 237 -11.96 -4.89 -0.22
CA PHE A 237 -12.24 -3.46 -0.38
C PHE A 237 -11.35 -2.54 0.46
N ILE A 238 -11.00 -2.96 1.68
CA ILE A 238 -10.25 -2.12 2.63
C ILE A 238 -8.83 -1.85 2.14
N PRO A 239 -7.93 -2.85 2.04
CA PRO A 239 -6.56 -2.56 1.62
C PRO A 239 -6.48 -2.07 0.18
N VAL A 240 -7.32 -2.61 -0.72
CA VAL A 240 -7.33 -2.15 -2.12
C VAL A 240 -7.79 -0.71 -2.22
N GLY A 241 -8.89 -0.35 -1.55
CA GLY A 241 -9.41 1.02 -1.55
C GLY A 241 -8.38 2.03 -1.03
N LEU A 242 -7.70 1.69 0.07
CA LEU A 242 -6.65 2.54 0.64
C LEU A 242 -5.51 2.80 -0.36
N TYR A 243 -4.99 1.76 -1.06
CA TYR A 243 -3.97 1.96 -2.08
C TYR A 243 -4.47 2.71 -3.32
N LEU A 244 -5.69 2.45 -3.77
CA LEU A 244 -6.31 3.19 -4.88
C LEU A 244 -6.47 4.68 -4.51
N GLY A 245 -6.81 4.98 -3.25
CA GLY A 245 -6.87 6.34 -2.75
C GLY A 245 -5.51 7.03 -2.77
N VAL A 246 -4.44 6.32 -2.38
CA VAL A 246 -3.07 6.86 -2.47
C VAL A 246 -2.71 7.17 -3.92
N ALA A 247 -3.02 6.27 -4.84
CA ALA A 247 -2.77 6.50 -6.26
C ALA A 247 -3.57 7.69 -6.80
N ALA A 248 -4.82 7.88 -6.36
CA ALA A 248 -5.63 9.04 -6.73
C ALA A 248 -5.03 10.36 -6.21
N ILE A 249 -4.55 10.41 -4.96
CA ILE A 249 -3.86 11.58 -4.40
C ILE A 249 -2.55 11.85 -5.17
N ALA A 250 -1.74 10.81 -5.40
CA ALA A 250 -0.48 10.93 -6.13
C ALA A 250 -0.70 11.48 -7.54
N LYS A 251 -1.73 10.99 -8.25
CA LYS A 251 -2.16 11.51 -9.56
C LYS A 251 -2.56 12.97 -9.49
N ARG A 252 -3.41 13.35 -8.54
CA ARG A 252 -3.84 14.74 -8.38
C ARG A 252 -2.66 15.69 -8.17
N LEU A 253 -1.67 15.27 -7.39
CA LEU A 253 -0.50 16.08 -7.04
C LEU A 253 0.69 15.95 -8.00
N GLY A 254 0.56 15.19 -9.09
CA GLY A 254 1.64 14.99 -10.06
C GLY A 254 2.83 14.19 -9.52
N ARG A 255 2.62 13.31 -8.53
CA ARG A 255 3.68 12.44 -7.97
C ARG A 255 3.80 11.19 -8.84
N GLU A 256 4.64 11.27 -9.87
CA GLU A 256 4.82 10.20 -10.84
C GLU A 256 5.39 8.90 -10.24
N TYR A 257 6.36 9.01 -9.34
CA TYR A 257 7.07 7.86 -8.77
C TYR A 257 6.62 7.62 -7.33
N VAL A 258 5.86 6.54 -7.12
CA VAL A 258 5.40 6.18 -5.79
C VAL A 258 6.12 4.92 -5.32
N PHE A 259 6.94 5.10 -4.29
CA PHE A 259 7.71 4.04 -3.65
C PHE A 259 6.90 3.38 -2.53
N VAL A 260 7.15 2.10 -2.31
CA VAL A 260 6.53 1.35 -1.21
C VAL A 260 7.49 0.27 -0.72
N LEU A 261 7.55 0.11 0.59
CA LEU A 261 8.30 -0.95 1.24
C LEU A 261 7.34 -2.01 1.79
N THR A 262 7.16 -3.11 1.07
CA THR A 262 6.18 -4.16 1.42
C THR A 262 6.82 -5.53 1.61
N GLU A 263 6.11 -6.45 2.26
CA GLU A 263 6.48 -7.87 2.26
C GLU A 263 6.57 -8.42 0.83
N PRO A 264 7.52 -9.32 0.52
CA PRO A 264 7.70 -9.86 -0.84
C PRO A 264 6.43 -10.47 -1.44
N ARG A 265 5.64 -11.18 -0.63
CA ARG A 265 4.38 -11.80 -1.09
C ARG A 265 3.30 -10.78 -1.39
N LEU A 266 3.29 -9.65 -0.68
CA LEU A 266 2.28 -8.60 -0.88
C LEU A 266 2.47 -7.90 -2.23
N ALA A 267 3.71 -7.78 -2.69
CA ALA A 267 4.05 -7.25 -4.03
C ALA A 267 3.32 -8.01 -5.16
N ASP A 268 3.18 -9.34 -5.03
CA ASP A 268 2.49 -10.16 -6.04
C ASP A 268 0.97 -9.91 -6.09
N HIS A 269 0.36 -9.46 -4.98
CA HIS A 269 -1.07 -9.16 -4.91
C HIS A 269 -1.44 -7.88 -5.66
N PHE A 270 -0.53 -6.91 -5.68
CA PHE A 270 -0.69 -5.68 -6.45
C PHE A 270 -0.82 -5.94 -7.95
N ALA A 271 -0.05 -6.89 -8.49
CA ALA A 271 -0.16 -7.30 -9.89
C ALA A 271 -1.57 -7.85 -10.22
N ARG A 272 -2.26 -8.47 -9.25
CA ARG A 272 -3.64 -8.98 -9.43
C ARG A 272 -4.68 -7.86 -9.49
N ILE A 273 -4.39 -6.70 -8.89
CA ILE A 273 -5.23 -5.49 -8.93
C ILE A 273 -4.95 -4.65 -10.19
N GLY A 274 -3.80 -4.88 -10.85
CA GLY A 274 -3.35 -4.10 -12.02
C GLY A 274 -2.33 -3.01 -11.66
N PHE A 275 -1.77 -3.04 -10.46
CA PHE A 275 -0.60 -2.24 -10.11
C PHE A 275 0.63 -2.92 -10.70
N ASN A 276 1.22 -2.33 -11.73
CA ASN A 276 2.53 -2.76 -12.21
C ASN A 276 3.59 -2.27 -11.22
N ILE A 277 3.93 -3.13 -10.26
CA ILE A 277 4.94 -2.83 -9.24
C ILE A 277 6.31 -3.34 -9.72
N GLU A 278 7.24 -2.40 -9.80
CA GLU A 278 8.62 -2.59 -10.22
C GLU A 278 9.50 -2.71 -8.95
N LYS A 279 10.30 -3.77 -8.85
CA LYS A 279 11.26 -3.94 -7.75
C LYS A 279 12.43 -2.99 -7.97
N VAL A 280 12.84 -2.25 -6.94
CA VAL A 280 13.89 -1.22 -7.07
C VAL A 280 15.13 -1.50 -6.22
N GLY A 281 15.20 -2.67 -5.59
CA GLY A 281 16.34 -3.09 -4.79
C GLY A 281 16.18 -4.47 -4.17
N GLY A 282 17.16 -4.85 -3.35
CA GLY A 282 17.19 -6.09 -2.58
C GLY A 282 16.26 -6.08 -1.35
N VAL A 283 16.03 -7.26 -0.78
CA VAL A 283 15.25 -7.44 0.46
C VAL A 283 16.03 -6.89 1.66
N ILE A 284 15.33 -6.22 2.57
CA ILE A 284 15.86 -5.78 3.87
C ILE A 284 15.06 -6.38 5.02
N GLU A 285 15.69 -6.49 6.20
CA GLU A 285 14.99 -6.79 7.44
C GLU A 285 14.46 -5.49 8.06
N HIS A 286 13.13 -5.32 8.07
CA HIS A 286 12.46 -4.19 8.66
C HIS A 286 11.10 -4.61 9.22
N ARG A 287 11.13 -5.13 10.47
CA ARG A 287 9.96 -5.74 11.14
C ARG A 287 9.44 -6.94 10.33
N GLY A 288 10.36 -7.80 9.90
CA GLY A 288 10.20 -8.84 8.89
C GLY A 288 10.82 -8.44 7.55
N GLU A 289 10.91 -9.39 6.63
CA GLU A 289 11.44 -9.15 5.29
C GLU A 289 10.58 -8.12 4.54
N ARG A 290 11.25 -7.15 3.91
CA ARG A 290 10.64 -6.12 3.09
C ARG A 290 11.40 -5.92 1.81
N LEU A 291 10.67 -5.63 0.74
CA LEU A 291 11.19 -5.43 -0.60
C LEU A 291 10.82 -4.01 -1.07
N PRO A 292 11.81 -3.13 -1.33
CA PRO A 292 11.55 -1.82 -1.89
C PRO A 292 11.05 -1.97 -3.32
N SER A 293 9.89 -1.39 -3.58
CA SER A 293 9.25 -1.42 -4.88
C SER A 293 8.67 -0.05 -5.23
N MET A 294 8.28 0.11 -6.49
CA MET A 294 7.78 1.37 -7.04
C MET A 294 6.65 1.09 -8.03
N PHE A 295 5.69 2.00 -8.14
CA PHE A 295 4.82 2.08 -9.30
C PHE A 295 4.78 3.50 -9.84
N ARG A 296 4.49 3.60 -11.15
CA ARG A 296 4.37 4.86 -11.88
C ARG A 296 2.91 5.24 -12.08
N ILE A 297 2.55 6.46 -11.73
CA ILE A 297 1.15 6.92 -11.83
C ILE A 297 0.67 6.99 -13.29
N SER A 298 1.54 7.44 -14.21
CA SER A 298 1.24 7.44 -15.64
C SER A 298 0.86 6.06 -16.20
N GLN A 299 1.40 4.99 -15.62
CA GLN A 299 1.14 3.60 -16.03
C GLN A 299 -0.01 2.98 -15.25
N PHE A 300 -0.22 3.41 -14.01
CA PHE A 300 -1.18 2.81 -13.09
C PHE A 300 -2.64 2.91 -13.56
N VAL A 301 -3.13 4.11 -13.88
CA VAL A 301 -4.55 4.28 -14.26
C VAL A 301 -4.89 3.54 -15.56
N PRO A 302 -4.05 3.59 -16.61
CA PRO A 302 -4.28 2.82 -17.83
C PRO A 302 -4.19 1.30 -17.63
N SER A 303 -3.41 0.81 -16.65
CA SER A 303 -3.23 -0.62 -16.38
C SER A 303 -4.30 -1.22 -15.45
N LEU A 304 -5.21 -0.41 -14.92
CA LEU A 304 -6.31 -0.90 -14.09
C LEU A 304 -7.18 -1.90 -14.86
N ARG A 305 -7.42 -3.06 -14.23
CA ARG A 305 -8.32 -4.06 -14.81
C ARG A 305 -9.75 -3.49 -14.91
N PRO A 306 -10.53 -3.85 -15.95
CA PRO A 306 -11.90 -3.33 -16.13
C PRO A 306 -12.79 -3.50 -14.90
N MET A 307 -12.63 -4.60 -14.16
CA MET A 307 -13.37 -4.87 -12.92
C MET A 307 -13.04 -3.86 -11.78
N ILE A 308 -11.80 -3.39 -11.71
CA ILE A 308 -11.32 -2.47 -10.65
C ILE A 308 -11.65 -1.01 -11.00
N ARG A 309 -11.80 -0.70 -12.29
CA ARG A 309 -11.97 0.67 -12.77
C ARG A 309 -13.15 1.42 -12.11
N PRO A 310 -14.36 0.83 -11.99
CA PRO A 310 -15.47 1.50 -11.30
C PRO A 310 -15.17 1.84 -9.83
N LEU A 311 -14.43 0.98 -9.12
CA LEU A 311 -13.99 1.25 -7.75
C LEU A 311 -13.03 2.44 -7.71
N TYR A 312 -12.05 2.46 -8.61
CA TYR A 312 -11.10 3.57 -8.70
C TYR A 312 -11.81 4.89 -9.03
N ASP A 313 -12.76 4.90 -9.96
CA ASP A 313 -13.48 6.12 -10.36
C ASP A 313 -14.28 6.72 -9.18
N VAL A 314 -14.88 5.89 -8.33
CA VAL A 314 -15.53 6.34 -7.09
C VAL A 314 -14.54 6.99 -6.14
N ILE A 315 -13.41 6.31 -5.89
CA ILE A 315 -12.39 6.77 -4.95
C ILE A 315 -11.75 8.07 -5.45
N GLU A 316 -11.38 8.12 -6.73
CA GLU A 316 -10.79 9.29 -7.37
C GLU A 316 -11.73 10.50 -7.30
N SER A 317 -13.02 10.29 -7.58
CA SER A 317 -14.03 11.35 -7.46
C SER A 317 -14.14 11.88 -6.03
N SER A 318 -14.18 10.99 -5.03
CA SER A 318 -14.25 11.37 -3.62
C SER A 318 -13.00 12.14 -3.15
N VAL A 319 -11.81 11.68 -3.55
CA VAL A 319 -10.56 12.39 -3.29
C VAL A 319 -10.58 13.79 -3.90
N ASN A 320 -10.93 13.92 -5.18
CA ASN A 320 -10.95 15.22 -5.85
C ASN A 320 -11.92 16.20 -5.18
N GLN A 321 -13.14 15.75 -4.88
CA GLN A 321 -14.15 16.57 -4.20
C GLN A 321 -13.66 17.07 -2.83
N ALA A 322 -12.99 16.22 -2.06
CA ALA A 322 -12.46 16.60 -0.76
C ALA A 322 -11.35 17.65 -0.86
N PHE A 323 -10.47 17.54 -1.86
CA PHE A 323 -9.45 18.55 -2.12
C PHE A 323 -10.06 19.87 -2.61
N ASP A 324 -10.99 19.81 -3.57
CA ASP A 324 -11.68 20.98 -4.09
C ASP A 324 -12.42 21.73 -2.96
N ALA A 325 -13.11 21.01 -2.07
CA ALA A 325 -13.79 21.56 -0.91
C ALA A 325 -12.83 22.19 0.11
N ALA A 326 -11.60 21.69 0.21
CA ALA A 326 -10.55 22.25 1.06
C ALA A 326 -9.79 23.42 0.40
N GLY A 327 -10.12 23.77 -0.85
CA GLY A 327 -9.41 24.79 -1.63
C GLY A 327 -7.97 24.40 -1.98
N ARG A 328 -7.73 23.11 -2.22
CA ARG A 328 -6.40 22.53 -2.51
C ARG A 328 -6.35 21.80 -3.84
#